data_AF-A0A5B9GR30-F1
#
_entry.id   AF-A0A5B9GR30-F1
#
_cell.length_a   1.000
_cell.length_b   1.000
_cell.length_c   1.000
_cell.angle_alpha   90.00
_cell.angle_beta   90.00
_cell.angle_gamma   90.00
#
_symmetry.space_group_name_H-M   'P 1'
#
loop_
_entity.id
_entity.type
_entity.pdbx_description
1 polymer ?
#
loop_
_entity_poly.entity_id
_entity_poly.type
_entity_poly.pdbx_seq_one_letter_code
_entity_poly.pdbx_strand_id
1 'polypeptide(L)'
;MTPEAIARQVQGQLREVVDATGERSCLKQSFASIARKTGLTEGQIKRLFYGEWSVIPAHIFLNVERLYRNHLAQMRARSEHQAALYRAKSEEWDRKWGDYSSNGTSVSPAGVPAARSIEPSISENLPNG
;
A
#
# COMPACT_ATOMS: atom_id res chain seq x y z
N MET A 1 27.96 -0.22 -14.77
CA MET A 1 27.45 -0.02 -13.39
C MET A 1 28.65 0.14 -12.48
N THR A 2 28.75 1.22 -11.70
CA THR A 2 29.94 1.44 -10.84
C THR A 2 29.79 0.73 -9.50
N PRO A 3 30.89 0.37 -8.81
CA PRO A 3 30.84 -0.25 -7.49
C PRO A 3 30.04 0.57 -6.46
N GLU A 4 30.14 1.89 -6.50
CA GLU A 4 29.42 2.79 -5.60
C GLU A 4 27.92 2.80 -5.87
N ALA A 5 27.50 2.62 -7.14
CA ALA A 5 26.10 2.48 -7.48
C ALA A 5 25.52 1.17 -6.93
N ILE A 6 26.29 0.07 -7.01
CA ILE A 6 25.90 -1.22 -6.45
C ILE A 6 25.80 -1.14 -4.92
N ALA A 7 26.76 -0.49 -4.27
CA ALA A 7 26.74 -0.31 -2.82
C ALA A 7 25.52 0.47 -2.34
N ARG A 8 25.21 1.59 -3.01
CA ARG A 8 23.99 2.38 -2.74
C ARG A 8 22.71 1.59 -2.97
N GLN A 9 22.65 0.79 -4.04
CA GLN A 9 21.50 -0.06 -4.31
C GLN A 9 21.29 -1.09 -3.20
N VAL A 10 22.34 -1.84 -2.81
CA VAL A 10 22.26 -2.84 -1.74
C VAL A 10 21.83 -2.21 -0.43
N GLN A 11 22.36 -1.02 -0.12
CA GLN A 11 21.96 -0.26 1.07
C GLN A 11 20.47 0.12 1.02
N GLY A 12 19.97 0.62 -0.11
CA GLY A 12 18.56 0.96 -0.30
C GLY A 12 17.64 -0.25 -0.13
N GLN A 13 17.98 -1.36 -0.77
CA GLN A 13 17.23 -2.62 -0.67
C GLN A 13 17.16 -3.13 0.79
N LEU A 14 18.26 -3.05 1.53
CA LEU A 14 18.28 -3.44 2.95
C LEU A 14 17.41 -2.52 3.81
N ARG A 15 17.44 -1.21 3.56
CA ARG A 15 16.60 -0.24 4.28
C ARG A 15 15.12 -0.53 4.09
N GLU A 16 14.69 -0.71 2.84
CA GLU A 16 13.29 -1.05 2.54
C GLU A 16 12.84 -2.33 3.24
N VAL A 17 13.69 -3.38 3.23
CA VAL A 17 13.38 -4.64 3.91
C VAL A 17 13.29 -4.46 5.43
N VAL A 18 14.16 -3.64 6.02
CA VAL A 18 14.13 -3.33 7.46
C VAL A 18 12.90 -2.51 7.82
N ASP A 19 12.59 -1.47 7.06
CA ASP A 19 11.45 -0.59 7.31
C ASP A 19 10.12 -1.37 7.21
N ALA A 20 10.04 -2.33 6.30
CA ALA A 20 8.88 -3.21 6.18
C ALA A 20 8.68 -4.19 7.35
N THR A 21 9.67 -4.36 8.25
CA THR A 21 9.49 -5.17 9.48
C THR A 21 8.68 -4.47 10.57
N GLY A 22 8.28 -3.20 10.34
CA GLY A 22 7.31 -2.47 11.16
C GLY A 22 7.89 -1.85 12.43
N GLU A 23 7.20 -0.83 12.96
CA GLU A 23 7.63 0.00 14.11
C GLU A 23 7.95 -0.77 15.39
N ARG A 24 7.43 -2.00 15.53
CA ARG A 24 7.64 -2.83 16.73
C ARG A 24 8.94 -3.63 16.71
N SER A 25 9.63 -3.70 15.58
CA SER A 25 10.86 -4.48 15.41
C SER A 25 12.07 -3.57 15.63
N CYS A 26 12.92 -3.89 16.61
CA CYS A 26 14.18 -3.16 16.77
C CYS A 26 15.17 -3.56 15.66
N LEU A 27 16.06 -2.63 15.26
CA LEU A 27 17.06 -2.87 14.19
C LEU A 27 17.85 -4.17 14.39
N LYS A 28 18.16 -4.52 15.65
CA LYS A 28 18.86 -5.76 15.99
C LYS A 28 18.06 -7.00 15.57
N GLN A 29 16.76 -7.03 15.81
CA GLN A 29 15.90 -8.14 15.39
C GLN A 29 15.79 -8.22 13.86
N SER A 30 15.70 -7.07 13.18
CA SER A 30 15.67 -7.02 11.72
C SER A 30 16.98 -7.56 11.13
N PHE A 31 18.14 -7.18 11.66
CA PHE A 31 19.43 -7.73 11.22
C PHE A 31 19.55 -9.23 11.50
N ALA A 32 19.13 -9.71 12.67
CA ALA A 32 19.11 -11.14 12.98
C ALA A 32 18.15 -11.92 12.05
N SER A 33 17.03 -11.32 11.65
CA SER A 33 16.11 -11.90 10.66
C SER A 33 16.74 -11.99 9.27
N ILE A 34 17.39 -10.91 8.84
CA ILE A 34 18.10 -10.84 7.54
C ILE A 34 19.25 -11.84 7.51
N ALA A 35 20.02 -11.97 8.60
CA ALA A 35 21.10 -12.95 8.73
C ALA A 35 20.60 -14.37 8.48
N ARG A 36 19.50 -14.76 9.13
CA ARG A 36 18.88 -16.08 8.93
C ARG A 36 18.40 -16.33 7.49
N LYS A 37 17.93 -15.30 6.80
CA LYS A 37 17.40 -15.44 5.43
C LYS A 37 18.50 -15.45 4.35
N THR A 38 19.63 -14.78 4.62
CA THR A 38 20.70 -14.56 3.63
C THR A 38 21.96 -15.39 3.88
N GLY A 39 22.10 -15.95 5.09
CA GLY A 39 23.33 -16.61 5.53
C GLY A 39 24.48 -15.64 5.85
N LEU A 40 24.25 -14.32 5.78
CA LEU A 40 25.23 -13.30 6.14
C LEU A 40 25.30 -13.13 7.66
N THR A 41 26.47 -12.74 8.16
CA THR A 41 26.63 -12.39 9.56
C THR A 41 25.97 -11.04 9.87
N GLU A 42 25.53 -10.83 11.12
CA GLU A 42 24.99 -9.53 11.55
C GLU A 42 25.99 -8.39 11.32
N GLY A 43 27.29 -8.65 11.47
CA GLY A 43 28.34 -7.67 11.21
C GLY A 43 28.38 -7.24 9.73
N GLN A 44 28.31 -8.19 8.80
CA GLN A 44 28.23 -7.89 7.37
C GLN A 44 26.97 -7.08 7.03
N ILE A 45 25.82 -7.46 7.61
CA ILE A 45 24.56 -6.75 7.37
C ILE A 45 24.62 -5.32 7.90
N LYS A 46 25.17 -5.10 9.10
CA LYS A 46 25.37 -3.75 9.65
C LYS A 46 26.24 -2.90 8.73
N ARG A 47 27.37 -3.44 8.26
CA ARG A 47 28.27 -2.73 7.33
C ARG A 47 27.57 -2.33 6.05
N LEU A 48 26.79 -3.24 5.46
CA LEU A 48 25.98 -2.95 4.27
C LEU A 48 24.92 -1.88 4.55
N PHE A 49 24.22 -1.98 5.69
CA PHE A 49 23.17 -1.05 6.08
C PHE A 49 23.68 0.37 6.34
N TYR A 50 24.84 0.51 6.98
CA TYR A 50 25.48 1.81 7.23
C TYR A 50 26.32 2.31 6.05
N GLY A 51 26.49 1.52 4.99
CA GLY A 51 27.24 1.93 3.79
C GLY A 51 28.76 1.90 3.99
N GLU A 52 29.25 1.09 4.93
CA GLU A 52 30.70 0.95 5.23
C GLU A 52 31.46 0.13 4.18
N TRP A 53 30.76 -0.50 3.24
CA TRP A 53 31.38 -1.25 2.15
C TRP A 53 31.40 -0.47 0.84
N SER A 54 32.62 -0.14 0.40
CA SER A 54 32.88 0.47 -0.91
C SER A 54 32.76 -0.52 -2.06
N VAL A 55 33.09 -1.79 -1.84
CA VAL A 55 33.00 -2.87 -2.82
C VAL A 55 32.31 -4.07 -2.19
N ILE A 56 31.25 -4.55 -2.84
CA ILE A 56 30.44 -5.67 -2.37
C ILE A 56 30.80 -6.92 -3.18
N PRO A 57 31.22 -8.02 -2.52
CA PRO A 57 31.43 -9.29 -3.19
C PRO A 57 30.15 -9.79 -3.89
N ALA A 58 30.29 -10.35 -5.08
CA ALA A 58 29.15 -10.76 -5.92
C ALA A 58 28.17 -11.70 -5.19
N HIS A 59 28.67 -12.69 -4.44
CA HIS A 59 27.81 -13.62 -3.70
C HIS A 59 26.94 -12.93 -2.65
N ILE A 60 27.44 -11.85 -2.04
CA ILE A 60 26.71 -11.08 -1.04
C ILE A 60 25.63 -10.23 -1.71
N PHE A 61 25.99 -9.58 -2.83
CA PHE A 61 25.03 -8.87 -3.66
C PHE A 61 23.86 -9.79 -4.06
N LEU A 62 24.15 -10.98 -4.60
CA LEU A 62 23.12 -11.92 -5.02
C LEU A 62 22.22 -12.40 -3.87
N ASN A 63 22.79 -12.60 -2.67
CA ASN A 63 22.01 -12.97 -1.50
C ASN A 63 21.04 -11.85 -1.07
N VAL A 64 21.50 -10.59 -1.07
CA VAL A 64 20.64 -9.43 -0.76
C VAL A 64 19.60 -9.23 -1.85
N GLU A 65 19.97 -9.35 -3.12
CA GLU A 65 19.04 -9.21 -4.24
C GLU A 65 17.92 -10.26 -4.18
N ARG A 66 18.27 -11.52 -3.89
CA ARG A 66 17.29 -12.59 -3.69
C ARG A 66 16.34 -12.29 -2.53
N LEU A 67 16.88 -11.83 -1.40
CA LEU A 67 16.07 -11.40 -0.26
C LEU A 67 15.09 -10.29 -0.67
N TYR A 68 15.58 -9.28 -1.38
CA TYR A 68 14.77 -8.14 -1.80
C TYR A 68 13.65 -8.54 -2.76
N ARG A 69 13.94 -9.38 -3.75
CA ARG A 69 12.91 -9.92 -4.67
C ARG A 69 11.82 -10.69 -3.93
N ASN A 70 12.21 -11.52 -2.96
CA ASN A 70 11.25 -12.24 -2.12
C ASN A 70 10.40 -11.28 -1.28
N HIS A 71 11.01 -10.21 -0.76
CA HIS A 71 10.30 -9.16 -0.03
C HIS A 71 9.25 -8.48 -0.91
N LEU A 72 9.59 -8.08 -2.13
CA LEU A 72 8.64 -7.48 -3.08
C LEU A 72 7.49 -8.43 -3.42
N ALA A 73 7.77 -9.71 -3.63
CA ALA A 73 6.75 -10.72 -3.88
C ALA A 73 5.77 -10.85 -2.70
N GLN A 74 6.28 -10.83 -1.45
CA GLN A 74 5.45 -10.85 -0.25
C GLN A 74 4.58 -9.60 -0.12
N MET A 75 5.14 -8.42 -0.41
CA MET A 75 4.38 -7.17 -0.38
C MET A 75 3.26 -7.16 -1.42
N ARG A 76 3.53 -7.65 -2.63
CA ARG A 76 2.51 -7.81 -3.68
C ARG A 76 1.41 -8.78 -3.26
N ALA A 77 1.76 -9.95 -2.73
CA ALA A 77 0.75 -10.92 -2.27
C ALA A 77 -0.13 -10.35 -1.15
N ARG A 78 0.46 -9.55 -0.23
CA ARG A 78 -0.30 -8.87 0.83
C ARG A 78 -1.24 -7.81 0.29
N SER A 79 -0.80 -6.99 -0.66
CA SER A 79 -1.66 -5.96 -1.25
C SER A 79 -2.80 -6.56 -2.08
N GLU A 80 -2.54 -7.64 -2.82
CA GLU A 80 -3.55 -8.39 -3.55
C GLU A 80 -4.58 -9.00 -2.62
N HIS A 81 -4.14 -9.62 -1.52
CA HIS A 81 -5.04 -10.17 -0.51
C HIS A 81 -5.91 -9.07 0.13
N GLN A 82 -5.31 -7.93 0.48
CA GLN A 82 -6.06 -6.81 1.05
C GLN A 82 -7.07 -6.23 0.06
N ALA A 83 -6.72 -6.11 -1.21
CA ALA A 83 -7.65 -5.70 -2.26
C ALA A 83 -8.82 -6.71 -2.42
N ALA A 84 -8.54 -8.02 -2.31
CA ALA A 84 -9.58 -9.04 -2.34
C ALA A 84 -10.55 -8.92 -1.16
N LEU A 85 -10.05 -8.65 0.05
CA LEU A 85 -10.89 -8.40 1.23
C LEU A 85 -11.78 -7.17 1.04
N TYR A 86 -11.25 -6.08 0.47
CA TYR A 86 -12.05 -4.90 0.16
C TYR A 86 -13.13 -5.19 -0.87
N ARG A 87 -12.82 -5.90 -1.96
CA ARG A 87 -13.82 -6.30 -2.97
C ARG A 87 -14.93 -7.15 -2.36
N ALA A 88 -14.57 -8.18 -1.58
CA ALA A 88 -15.54 -9.03 -0.90
C ALA A 88 -16.45 -8.24 0.05
N LYS A 89 -15.88 -7.30 0.79
CA LYS A 89 -16.65 -6.42 1.69
C LYS A 89 -17.56 -5.48 0.90
N SER A 90 -17.09 -4.88 -0.20
CA SER A 90 -17.90 -4.04 -1.07
C SER A 90 -19.08 -4.81 -1.66
N GLU A 91 -18.85 -6.02 -2.18
CA GLU A 91 -19.92 -6.88 -2.70
C GLU A 91 -20.96 -7.26 -1.62
N GLU A 92 -20.52 -7.47 -0.37
CA GLU A 92 -21.45 -7.70 0.76
C GLU A 92 -22.28 -6.45 1.06
N TRP A 93 -21.66 -5.27 1.04
CA TRP A 93 -22.36 -3.98 1.21
C TRP A 93 -23.38 -3.74 0.10
N ASP A 94 -22.99 -3.95 -1.16
CA ASP A 94 -23.88 -3.81 -2.32
C ASP A 94 -25.04 -4.81 -2.26
N ARG A 95 -24.80 -6.06 -1.84
CA ARG A 95 -25.87 -7.04 -1.65
C ARG A 95 -26.83 -6.64 -0.52
N LYS A 96 -26.31 -6.06 0.56
CA LYS A 96 -27.11 -5.74 1.76
C LYS A 96 -27.88 -4.43 1.62
N TRP A 97 -27.34 -3.47 0.87
CA TRP A 97 -27.84 -2.10 0.82
C TRP A 97 -28.02 -1.54 -0.61
N GLY A 98 -27.62 -2.27 -1.65
CA GLY A 98 -27.71 -1.83 -3.05
C GLY A 98 -29.14 -1.57 -3.51
N ASP A 99 -30.12 -2.30 -2.97
CA ASP A 99 -31.53 -2.10 -3.27
C ASP A 99 -32.11 -0.83 -2.61
N TYR A 100 -31.47 -0.30 -1.56
CA TYR A 100 -31.88 0.96 -0.92
C TYR A 100 -31.42 2.20 -1.70
N SER A 101 -30.53 2.03 -2.69
CA SER A 101 -30.00 3.11 -3.54
C SER A 101 -30.74 3.27 -4.88
N SER A 102 -31.94 2.68 -5.02
CA SER A 102 -32.85 3.00 -6.12
C SER A 102 -34.31 2.92 -5.71
N ASN A 103 -34.75 3.89 -4.90
CA ASN A 103 -36.11 4.42 -5.05
C ASN A 103 -36.09 5.69 -5.90
N GLY A 104 -35.44 5.59 -7.06
CA GLY A 104 -35.72 6.44 -8.23
C GLY A 104 -36.63 5.75 -9.25
N THR A 105 -37.11 4.53 -8.96
CA THR A 105 -38.17 3.90 -9.75
C THR A 105 -39.49 4.56 -9.38
N SER A 106 -39.77 5.72 -9.97
CA SER A 106 -41.15 6.07 -10.23
C SER A 106 -41.71 4.97 -11.12
N VAL A 107 -42.43 4.02 -10.51
CA VAL A 107 -43.46 3.27 -11.22
C VAL A 107 -44.39 4.36 -11.72
N SER A 108 -44.22 4.76 -12.98
CA SER A 108 -45.14 5.66 -13.65
C SER A 108 -46.51 4.97 -13.62
N PRO A 109 -47.49 5.45 -12.83
CA PRO A 109 -48.86 5.05 -13.07
C PRO A 109 -49.23 5.72 -14.39
N ALA A 110 -49.71 4.92 -15.34
CA ALA A 110 -50.15 5.40 -16.63
C ALA A 110 -50.95 6.72 -16.49
N GLY A 111 -50.42 7.79 -17.08
CA GLY A 111 -51.15 9.00 -17.40
C GLY A 111 -51.10 10.15 -16.38
N VAL A 112 -49.97 10.85 -16.24
CA VAL A 112 -49.97 12.29 -15.89
C VAL A 112 -48.77 12.98 -16.60
N PRO A 113 -48.97 14.09 -17.34
CA PRO A 113 -47.89 14.73 -18.08
C PRO A 113 -46.92 15.50 -17.17
N ALA A 114 -45.64 15.44 -17.53
CA ALA A 114 -44.53 16.10 -16.85
C ALA A 114 -44.73 17.63 -16.75
N ALA A 115 -44.88 18.14 -15.54
CA ALA A 115 -44.90 19.57 -15.25
C ALA A 115 -43.47 20.05 -14.93
N ARG A 116 -43.06 21.02 -15.74
CA ARG A 116 -41.80 21.74 -15.87
C ARG A 116 -41.04 22.08 -14.58
N SER A 117 -39.71 22.02 -14.69
CA SER A 117 -38.72 22.70 -13.84
C SER A 117 -39.12 24.15 -13.57
N ILE A 118 -39.13 24.52 -12.29
CA ILE A 118 -39.09 25.92 -11.86
C ILE A 118 -37.86 26.05 -10.97
N GLU A 119 -36.96 26.96 -11.36
CA GLU A 119 -35.80 27.41 -10.60
C GLU A 119 -36.15 27.81 -9.16
N PRO A 120 -35.25 27.62 -8.20
CA PRO A 120 -35.42 28.19 -6.87
C PRO A 120 -35.07 29.68 -6.89
N SER A 121 -36.10 30.53 -6.82
CA SER A 121 -35.94 31.96 -6.54
C SER A 121 -35.41 32.15 -5.11
N ILE A 122 -34.21 32.72 -5.01
CA ILE A 122 -33.62 33.20 -3.75
C ILE A 122 -34.49 34.35 -3.24
N SER A 123 -35.10 34.19 -2.06
CA SER A 123 -35.75 35.29 -1.35
C SER A 123 -34.85 35.71 -0.19
N GLU A 124 -34.13 36.81 -0.39
CA GLU A 124 -33.66 37.67 0.70
C GLU A 124 -34.86 38.05 1.58
N ASN A 125 -34.70 37.93 2.90
CA ASN A 125 -35.53 38.60 3.88
C ASN A 125 -34.64 38.97 5.08
N LEU A 126 -34.03 40.16 5.03
CA LEU A 126 -33.96 41.08 6.17
C LEU A 126 -35.36 41.72 6.33
N PRO A 127 -35.83 42.21 7.51
CA PRO A 127 -35.11 43.23 8.28
C PRO A 127 -35.35 43.31 9.81
N ASN A 128 -34.42 44.05 10.45
CA ASN A 128 -34.52 45.05 11.52
C ASN A 128 -35.44 44.89 12.74
N GLY A 129 -34.79 45.06 13.91
CA GLY A 129 -35.34 45.56 15.17
C GLY A 129 -34.19 45.89 16.11
#